data_AF-A0ABD6DA75-F1
#
_entry.id   AF-A0ABD6DA75-F1
#
_cell.length_a   1.000
_cell.length_b   1.000
_cell.length_c   1.000
_cell.angle_alpha   90.00
_cell.angle_beta   90.00
_cell.angle_gamma   90.00
#
_symmetry.space_group_name_H-M   'P 1'
#
loop_
_entity.id
_entity.type
_entity.pdbx_description
1 polymer ?
#
loop_
_entity_poly.entity_id
_entity_poly.type
_entity_poly.pdbx_seq_one_letter_code
_entity_poly.pdbx_strand_id
1 'polypeptide(L)'
;MEIKVHHSDNHMISAVLAAEHVAQIEKKYKNGSDDPGAYPEIPPNVEHTAMVSSCVISSFAFVEAFVNETYDMINRIEDVERVFAVNEELTGSNFTRFSTLRKYQALLIAMGHDPFEKGRQPYQDLNWLRKLRNYWVHFEPDVITDDSAPEEKESNLEGALRDRVEPNPLYENGNETYLPRMASSYSCCEWSMSSAIAFVEEFQRKIDDNRSLIFLEKAESILPDDSKIR
;
A
#
# COMPACT_ATOMS: atom_id res chain seq x y z
N MET A 1 -32.21 8.24 -2.70
CA MET A 1 -31.27 7.33 -2.03
C MET A 1 -29.91 7.63 -2.62
N GLU A 2 -29.08 8.36 -1.90
CA GLU A 2 -27.73 8.71 -2.35
C GLU A 2 -26.84 7.50 -2.06
N ILE A 3 -26.41 6.76 -3.08
CA ILE A 3 -25.47 5.66 -2.90
C ILE A 3 -24.10 6.31 -2.73
N LYS A 4 -23.61 6.39 -1.49
CA LYS A 4 -22.20 6.76 -1.24
C LYS A 4 -21.32 5.62 -1.75
N VAL A 5 -20.54 5.90 -2.78
CA VAL A 5 -19.50 4.98 -3.25
C VAL A 5 -18.28 5.16 -2.36
N HIS A 6 -17.89 4.10 -1.66
CA HIS A 6 -16.64 4.02 -0.92
C HIS A 6 -15.57 3.49 -1.88
N HIS A 7 -14.77 4.40 -2.43
CA HIS A 7 -13.68 4.06 -3.36
C HIS A 7 -12.55 3.33 -2.65
N SER A 8 -12.32 3.67 -1.38
CA SER A 8 -11.39 2.97 -0.48
C SER A 8 -11.65 1.45 -0.48
N ASP A 9 -12.89 1.04 -0.19
CA ASP A 9 -13.30 -0.37 -0.19
C ASP A 9 -13.00 -1.09 -1.51
N ASN A 10 -13.33 -0.47 -2.65
CA ASN A 10 -13.08 -1.06 -3.96
C ASN A 10 -11.58 -1.33 -4.20
N HIS A 11 -10.71 -0.42 -3.74
CA HIS A 11 -9.27 -0.60 -3.86
C HIS A 11 -8.76 -1.72 -2.95
N MET A 12 -9.26 -1.83 -1.72
CA MET A 12 -8.88 -2.95 -0.84
C MET A 12 -9.35 -4.30 -1.41
N ILE A 13 -10.57 -4.39 -1.92
CA ILE A 13 -11.07 -5.60 -2.60
C ILE A 13 -10.19 -5.97 -3.79
N SER A 14 -9.81 -4.98 -4.61
CA SER A 14 -8.90 -5.19 -5.74
C SER A 14 -7.55 -5.76 -5.27
N ALA A 15 -7.00 -5.26 -4.17
CA ALA A 15 -5.76 -5.76 -3.60
C ALA A 15 -5.88 -7.23 -3.16
N VAL A 16 -6.99 -7.58 -2.50
CA VAL A 16 -7.28 -8.94 -2.03
C VAL A 16 -7.41 -9.92 -3.19
N LEU A 17 -8.20 -9.57 -4.21
CA LEU A 17 -8.39 -10.44 -5.39
C LEU A 17 -7.07 -10.69 -6.12
N ALA A 18 -6.23 -9.65 -6.24
CA ALA A 18 -4.91 -9.79 -6.82
C ALA A 18 -4.00 -10.69 -5.96
N ALA A 19 -4.01 -10.52 -4.63
CA ALA A 19 -3.24 -11.34 -3.70
C ALA A 19 -3.66 -12.82 -3.75
N GLU A 20 -4.97 -13.10 -3.78
CA GLU A 20 -5.50 -14.45 -3.92
C GLU A 20 -5.02 -15.09 -5.22
N HIS A 21 -5.01 -14.34 -6.32
CA HIS A 21 -4.51 -14.81 -7.60
C HIS A 21 -3.01 -15.18 -7.50
N VAL A 22 -2.18 -14.31 -6.92
CA VAL A 22 -0.75 -14.57 -6.70
C VAL A 22 -0.54 -15.85 -5.88
N ALA A 23 -1.29 -16.02 -4.79
CA ALA A 23 -1.22 -17.22 -3.94
C ALA A 23 -1.55 -18.49 -4.73
N GLN A 24 -2.55 -18.45 -5.60
CA GLN A 24 -2.92 -19.57 -6.46
C GLN A 24 -1.81 -19.93 -7.45
N ILE A 25 -1.17 -18.94 -8.08
CA ILE A 25 -0.04 -19.17 -9.01
C ILE A 25 1.14 -19.80 -8.26
N GLU A 26 1.53 -19.26 -7.11
CA GLU A 26 2.64 -19.80 -6.33
C GLU A 26 2.37 -21.22 -5.83
N LYS A 27 1.13 -21.50 -5.43
CA LYS A 27 0.71 -22.86 -5.03
C LYS A 27 0.78 -23.84 -6.20
N LYS A 28 0.33 -23.44 -7.40
CA LYS A 28 0.44 -24.27 -8.61
C LYS A 28 1.90 -24.55 -8.97
N TYR A 29 2.76 -23.54 -8.91
CA TYR A 29 4.19 -23.68 -9.15
C TYR A 29 4.85 -24.66 -8.17
N LYS A 30 4.61 -24.50 -6.86
CA LYS A 30 5.13 -25.40 -5.81
C LYS A 30 4.68 -26.86 -5.98
N ASN A 31 3.49 -27.07 -6.55
CA ASN A 31 2.94 -28.40 -6.80
C ASN A 31 3.36 -29.00 -8.16
N GLY A 32 4.17 -28.30 -8.96
CA GLY A 32 4.59 -28.76 -10.29
C GLY A 32 3.45 -28.88 -11.29
N SER A 33 2.43 -28.03 -11.18
CA SER A 33 1.27 -28.04 -12.07
C SER A 33 1.59 -27.49 -13.46
N ASP A 34 1.20 -28.23 -14.51
CA ASP A 34 1.29 -27.79 -15.92
C ASP A 34 0.07 -26.95 -16.38
N ASP A 35 -0.87 -26.66 -15.48
CA ASP A 35 -2.03 -25.80 -15.77
C ASP A 35 -1.56 -24.40 -16.22
N PRO A 36 -1.89 -23.98 -17.46
CA PRO A 36 -1.45 -22.71 -18.01
C PRO A 36 -2.10 -21.48 -17.34
N GLY A 37 -3.00 -21.68 -16.37
CA GLY A 37 -3.60 -20.58 -15.60
C GLY A 37 -4.82 -19.97 -16.28
N ALA A 38 -5.28 -18.83 -15.74
CA ALA A 38 -6.47 -18.15 -16.25
C ALA A 38 -6.22 -17.49 -17.62
N TYR A 39 -4.96 -17.16 -17.92
CA TYR A 39 -4.53 -16.47 -19.14
C TYR A 39 -3.41 -17.27 -19.83
N PRO A 40 -3.74 -18.34 -20.58
CA PRO A 40 -2.75 -19.25 -21.17
C PRO A 40 -1.80 -18.57 -22.17
N GLU A 41 -2.16 -17.41 -22.71
CA GLU A 41 -1.33 -16.57 -23.57
C GLU A 41 -0.28 -15.72 -22.84
N ILE A 42 -0.39 -15.60 -21.51
CA ILE A 42 0.53 -14.81 -20.68
C ILE A 42 1.49 -15.76 -19.95
N PRO A 43 2.82 -15.54 -19.99
CA PRO A 43 3.75 -16.34 -19.21
C PRO A 43 3.42 -16.25 -17.70
N PRO A 44 3.39 -17.38 -16.95
CA PRO A 44 2.96 -17.38 -15.55
C PRO A 44 3.73 -16.43 -14.64
N ASN A 45 5.03 -16.23 -14.90
CA ASN A 45 5.87 -15.30 -14.13
C ASN A 45 5.53 -13.83 -14.42
N VAL A 46 5.06 -13.51 -15.63
CA VAL A 46 4.61 -12.17 -16.02
C VAL A 46 3.25 -11.89 -15.40
N GLU A 47 2.32 -12.84 -15.50
CA GLU A 47 1.01 -12.78 -14.84
C GLU A 47 1.15 -12.58 -13.33
N HIS A 48 2.00 -13.39 -12.69
CA HIS A 48 2.32 -13.29 -11.26
C HIS A 48 2.82 -11.89 -10.88
N THR A 49 3.84 -11.39 -11.56
CA THR A 49 4.43 -10.07 -11.28
C THR A 49 3.41 -8.93 -11.48
N ALA A 50 2.55 -9.05 -12.49
CA ALA A 50 1.49 -8.08 -12.76
C ALA A 50 0.43 -8.07 -11.65
N MET A 51 0.04 -9.23 -11.13
CA MET A 51 -0.90 -9.34 -10.03
C MET A 51 -0.30 -8.83 -8.71
N VAL A 52 0.97 -9.11 -8.43
CA VAL A 52 1.66 -8.50 -7.26
C VAL A 52 1.66 -6.98 -7.37
N SER A 53 2.04 -6.44 -8.53
CA SER A 53 2.03 -4.99 -8.78
C SER A 53 0.64 -4.39 -8.56
N SER A 54 -0.39 -5.08 -9.06
CA SER A 54 -1.79 -4.68 -8.90
C SER A 54 -2.21 -4.67 -7.43
N CYS A 55 -1.76 -5.66 -6.64
CA CYS A 55 -2.04 -5.72 -5.20
C CYS A 55 -1.43 -4.53 -4.45
N VAL A 56 -0.15 -4.24 -4.68
CA VAL A 56 0.57 -3.15 -4.00
C VAL A 56 0.00 -1.78 -4.35
N ILE A 57 -0.25 -1.54 -5.65
CA ILE A 57 -0.85 -0.29 -6.12
C ILE A 57 -2.25 -0.13 -5.51
N SER A 58 -3.08 -1.18 -5.54
CA SER A 58 -4.43 -1.13 -4.98
C SER A 58 -4.42 -0.92 -3.46
N SER A 59 -3.47 -1.54 -2.75
CA SER A 59 -3.31 -1.37 -1.29
C SER A 59 -3.00 0.09 -0.93
N PHE A 60 -2.12 0.76 -1.67
CA PHE A 60 -1.85 2.17 -1.44
C PHE A 60 -3.00 3.08 -1.90
N ALA A 61 -3.69 2.73 -2.98
CA ALA A 61 -4.87 3.45 -3.47
C ALA A 61 -6.03 3.43 -2.45
N PHE A 62 -6.19 2.35 -1.68
CA PHE A 62 -7.11 2.29 -0.54
C PHE A 62 -6.83 3.41 0.47
N VAL A 63 -5.56 3.56 0.88
CA VAL A 63 -5.11 4.61 1.81
C VAL A 63 -5.33 6.01 1.22
N GLU A 64 -5.07 6.19 -0.08
CA GLU A 64 -5.32 7.45 -0.79
C GLU A 64 -6.80 7.83 -0.84
N ALA A 65 -7.65 6.87 -1.18
CA ALA A 65 -9.09 7.10 -1.23
C ALA A 65 -9.65 7.36 0.16
N PHE A 66 -9.24 6.58 1.17
CA PHE A 66 -9.74 6.70 2.54
C PHE A 66 -9.52 8.10 3.12
N VAL A 67 -8.31 8.68 2.98
CA VAL A 67 -8.05 10.02 3.50
C VAL A 67 -8.83 11.11 2.78
N ASN A 68 -9.07 10.95 1.48
CA ASN A 68 -9.87 11.89 0.70
C ASN A 68 -11.36 11.80 1.08
N GLU A 69 -11.89 10.59 1.27
CA GLU A 69 -13.26 10.35 1.75
C GLU A 69 -13.46 10.92 3.16
N THR A 70 -12.46 10.76 4.04
CA THR A 70 -12.48 11.31 5.40
C THR A 70 -12.46 12.83 5.36
N TYR A 71 -11.60 13.44 4.53
CA TYR A 71 -11.58 14.88 4.34
C TYR A 71 -12.92 15.41 3.84
N ASP A 72 -13.51 14.80 2.80
CA ASP A 72 -14.82 15.22 2.29
C ASP A 72 -15.93 15.09 3.36
N MET A 73 -15.86 14.06 4.20
CA MET A 73 -16.80 13.91 5.32
C MET A 73 -16.64 15.02 6.37
N ILE A 74 -15.41 15.28 6.84
CA ILE A 74 -15.15 16.28 7.88
C ILE A 74 -15.44 17.68 7.35
N ASN A 75 -15.00 17.99 6.12
CA ASN A 75 -15.16 19.31 5.50
C ASN A 75 -16.62 19.72 5.26
N ARG A 76 -17.55 18.75 5.28
CA ARG A 76 -19.01 19.01 5.24
C ARG A 76 -19.58 19.45 6.59
N ILE A 77 -18.88 19.16 7.69
CA ILE A 77 -19.31 19.42 9.07
C ILE A 77 -18.55 20.64 9.61
N GLU A 78 -17.26 20.73 9.33
CA GLU A 78 -16.34 21.75 9.82
C GLU A 78 -15.53 22.37 8.68
N ASP A 79 -15.22 23.66 8.75
CA ASP A 79 -14.36 24.34 7.78
C ASP A 79 -12.88 24.03 8.09
N VAL A 80 -12.42 22.85 7.67
CA VAL A 80 -11.06 22.35 7.92
C VAL A 80 -10.02 23.21 7.18
N GLU A 81 -10.40 23.78 6.02
CA GLU A 81 -9.52 24.67 5.26
C GLU A 81 -9.11 25.91 6.06
N ARG A 82 -10.01 26.43 6.89
CA ARG A 82 -9.69 27.53 7.81
C ARG A 82 -8.58 27.16 8.79
N VAL A 83 -8.55 25.93 9.28
CA VAL A 83 -7.51 25.45 10.20
C VAL A 83 -6.17 25.34 9.47
N PHE A 84 -6.16 24.83 8.23
CA PHE A 84 -4.95 24.77 7.40
C PHE A 84 -4.40 26.15 7.07
N ALA A 85 -5.25 27.16 6.89
CA ALA A 85 -4.85 28.53 6.55
C ALA A 85 -4.15 29.28 7.69
N VAL A 86 -4.37 28.88 8.94
CA VAL A 86 -3.77 29.55 10.12
C VAL A 86 -2.66 28.73 10.77
N ASN A 87 -2.51 27.46 10.40
CA ASN A 87 -1.44 26.61 10.90
C ASN A 87 -0.18 26.77 10.05
N GLU A 88 0.90 27.32 10.63
CA GLU A 88 2.15 27.60 9.92
C GLU A 88 2.74 26.37 9.20
N GLU A 89 2.59 25.15 9.73
CA GLU A 89 3.10 23.92 9.10
C GLU A 89 2.28 23.47 7.88
N LEU A 90 1.03 23.93 7.78
CA LEU A 90 0.07 23.55 6.74
C LEU A 90 -0.25 24.70 5.77
N THR A 91 0.15 25.93 6.11
CA THR A 91 -0.09 27.13 5.30
C THR A 91 0.50 27.05 3.89
N GLY A 92 -0.19 27.67 2.92
CA GLY A 92 0.31 27.86 1.55
C GLY A 92 0.08 26.70 0.58
N SER A 93 -0.72 25.69 0.95
CA SER A 93 -1.01 24.54 0.08
C SER A 93 -2.42 24.03 0.28
N ASN A 94 -3.16 23.82 -0.80
CA ASN A 94 -4.49 23.20 -0.75
C ASN A 94 -4.36 21.73 -0.35
N PHE A 95 -5.28 21.23 0.48
CA PHE A 95 -5.30 19.83 0.93
C PHE A 95 -5.17 18.82 -0.22
N THR A 96 -5.81 19.13 -1.36
CA THR A 96 -5.77 18.31 -2.57
C THR A 96 -4.36 18.13 -3.16
N ARG A 97 -3.42 19.05 -2.89
CA ARG A 97 -2.02 19.00 -3.34
C ARG A 97 -1.08 18.29 -2.37
N PHE A 98 -1.53 17.97 -1.16
CA PHE A 98 -0.71 17.23 -0.22
C PHE A 98 -0.48 15.80 -0.70
N SER A 99 0.74 15.29 -0.44
CA SER A 99 0.98 13.86 -0.54
C SER A 99 0.08 13.11 0.44
N THR A 100 -0.22 11.85 0.15
CA THR A 100 -1.14 11.02 0.93
C THR A 100 -0.80 11.03 2.42
N LEU A 101 0.45 10.73 2.77
CA LEU A 101 0.90 10.75 4.17
C LEU A 101 0.78 12.15 4.79
N ARG A 102 1.01 13.22 4.03
CA ARG A 102 0.84 14.60 4.52
C ARG A 102 -0.64 14.93 4.75
N LYS A 103 -1.57 14.40 3.96
CA LYS A 103 -3.02 14.56 4.18
C LYS A 103 -3.44 13.99 5.54
N TYR A 104 -2.98 12.79 5.88
CA TYR A 104 -3.26 12.18 7.19
C TYR A 104 -2.72 13.03 8.35
N GLN A 105 -1.47 13.49 8.24
CA GLN A 105 -0.85 14.36 9.24
C GLN A 105 -1.61 15.67 9.41
N ALA A 106 -2.00 16.29 8.29
CA ALA A 106 -2.76 17.53 8.28
C ALA A 106 -4.13 17.36 8.96
N LEU A 107 -4.87 16.28 8.65
CA LEU A 107 -6.16 15.99 9.29
C LEU A 107 -6.01 15.78 10.80
N LEU A 108 -5.02 15.01 11.26
CA LEU A 108 -4.77 14.83 12.69
C LEU A 108 -4.55 16.17 13.39
N ILE A 109 -3.66 17.00 12.84
CA ILE A 109 -3.36 18.33 13.38
C ILE A 109 -4.61 19.21 13.40
N ALA A 110 -5.39 19.22 12.31
CA ALA A 110 -6.59 20.05 12.22
C ALA A 110 -7.68 19.64 13.20
N MET A 111 -7.75 18.35 13.53
CA MET A 111 -8.67 17.81 14.54
C MET A 111 -8.09 17.87 15.96
N GLY A 112 -6.90 18.45 16.16
CA GLY A 112 -6.27 18.61 17.47
C GLY A 112 -5.64 17.33 18.03
N HIS A 113 -5.31 16.37 17.18
CA HIS A 113 -4.63 15.13 17.54
C HIS A 113 -3.13 15.16 17.21
N ASP A 114 -2.36 14.37 17.96
CA ASP A 114 -0.94 14.22 17.69
C ASP A 114 -0.67 13.53 16.35
N PRO A 115 0.23 14.08 15.50
CA PRO A 115 0.66 13.46 14.26
C PRO A 115 1.27 12.06 14.48
N PHE A 116 1.33 11.24 13.43
CA PHE A 116 2.08 9.98 13.53
C PHE A 116 3.59 10.23 13.64
N GLU A 117 4.25 9.43 14.47
CA GLU A 117 5.70 9.38 14.57
C GLU A 117 6.31 8.70 13.33
N LYS A 118 7.08 9.44 12.52
CA LYS A 118 7.52 8.98 11.19
C LYS A 118 8.44 7.76 11.19
N GLY A 119 9.15 7.53 12.29
CA GLY A 119 10.12 6.43 12.45
C GLY A 119 9.55 5.16 13.07
N ARG A 120 8.24 5.11 13.34
CA ARG A 120 7.59 3.96 14.00
C ARG A 120 6.43 3.42 13.19
N GLN A 121 6.10 2.16 13.46
CA GLN A 121 4.87 1.56 12.95
C GLN A 121 3.63 2.29 13.53
N PRO A 122 2.54 2.42 12.76
CA PRO A 122 2.37 1.93 11.37
C PRO A 122 2.88 2.89 10.28
N TYR A 123 3.29 4.13 10.62
CA TYR A 123 3.70 5.13 9.62
C TYR A 123 4.92 4.69 8.80
N GLN A 124 5.93 4.11 9.47
CA GLN A 124 7.17 3.68 8.82
C GLN A 124 6.88 2.66 7.72
N ASP A 125 6.07 1.65 8.00
CA ASP A 125 5.74 0.59 7.04
C ASP A 125 4.89 1.12 5.88
N LEU A 126 3.89 1.97 6.15
CA LEU A 126 3.15 2.61 5.07
C LEU A 126 4.06 3.51 4.19
N ASN A 127 5.06 4.17 4.78
CA ASN A 127 6.01 4.96 4.00
C ASN A 127 6.91 4.08 3.12
N TRP A 128 7.26 2.87 3.55
CA TRP A 128 7.94 1.89 2.70
C TRP A 128 7.01 1.38 1.60
N LEU A 129 5.75 1.09 1.91
CA LEU A 129 4.75 0.72 0.91
C LEU A 129 4.57 1.81 -0.16
N ARG A 130 4.54 3.08 0.25
CA ARG A 130 4.52 4.23 -0.68
C ARG A 130 5.74 4.21 -1.60
N LYS A 131 6.93 3.95 -1.07
CA LYS A 131 8.17 3.88 -1.86
C LYS A 131 8.14 2.70 -2.84
N LEU A 132 7.67 1.52 -2.40
CA LEU A 132 7.51 0.36 -3.27
C LEU A 132 6.52 0.64 -4.41
N ARG A 133 5.35 1.22 -4.10
CA ARG A 133 4.39 1.65 -5.12
C ARG A 133 5.02 2.63 -6.10
N ASN A 134 5.76 3.62 -5.60
CA ASN A 134 6.44 4.58 -6.46
C ASN A 134 7.48 3.90 -7.36
N TYR A 135 8.25 2.95 -6.83
CA TYR A 135 9.23 2.18 -7.61
C TYR A 135 8.58 1.44 -8.80
N TRP A 136 7.41 0.83 -8.61
CA TRP A 136 6.70 0.13 -9.70
C TRP A 136 5.91 1.05 -10.65
N VAL A 137 5.49 2.24 -10.23
CA VAL A 137 4.71 3.17 -11.07
C VAL A 137 5.60 4.19 -11.79
N HIS A 138 6.59 4.72 -11.10
CA HIS A 138 7.45 5.79 -11.55
C HIS A 138 8.84 5.23 -11.81
N PHE A 139 8.99 4.34 -12.80
CA PHE A 139 10.32 3.95 -13.26
C PHE A 139 11.10 5.22 -13.63
N GLU A 140 11.92 5.70 -12.69
CA GLU A 140 12.92 6.72 -12.91
C GLU A 140 14.14 5.93 -13.38
N PRO A 141 14.49 5.95 -14.69
CA PRO A 141 15.77 5.38 -15.09
C PRO A 141 16.84 6.12 -14.28
N ASP A 142 17.61 5.38 -13.49
CA ASP A 142 18.74 5.95 -12.76
C ASP A 142 19.61 6.70 -13.77
N VAL A 143 19.54 8.04 -13.74
CA VAL A 143 20.47 8.86 -14.48
C VAL A 143 21.77 8.76 -13.70
N ILE A 144 22.60 7.80 -14.11
CA ILE A 144 24.00 7.69 -13.69
C ILE A 144 24.71 8.93 -14.27
N THR A 145 24.62 10.04 -13.56
CA THR A 145 25.64 11.09 -13.67
C THR A 145 26.85 10.62 -12.88
N ASP A 146 28.04 10.70 -13.48
CA ASP A 146 29.35 10.23 -12.97
C ASP A 146 29.70 10.67 -11.53
N ASP A 147 28.94 11.58 -10.93
CA ASP A 147 29.16 12.16 -9.60
C ASP A 147 28.09 11.82 -8.54
N SER A 148 27.11 10.96 -8.86
CA SER A 148 26.09 10.52 -7.89
C SER A 148 25.96 9.01 -7.92
N ALA A 149 26.50 8.34 -6.89
CA ALA A 149 26.35 6.90 -6.70
C ALA A 149 24.86 6.51 -6.84
N PRO A 150 24.50 5.64 -7.80
CA PRO A 150 23.12 5.17 -7.97
C PRO A 150 22.61 4.27 -6.83
N GLU A 151 23.40 4.06 -5.76
CA GLU A 151 23.24 2.89 -4.89
C GLU A 151 22.43 3.13 -3.61
N GLU A 152 22.18 4.38 -3.17
CA GLU A 152 21.59 4.59 -1.83
C GLU A 152 20.05 4.47 -1.77
N LYS A 153 19.32 4.80 -2.84
CA LYS A 153 17.84 4.78 -2.81
C LYS A 153 17.26 3.38 -2.94
N GLU A 154 17.79 2.56 -3.86
CA GLU A 154 17.39 1.17 -4.04
C GLU A 154 17.85 0.30 -2.86
N SER A 155 19.06 0.51 -2.35
CA SER A 155 19.61 -0.20 -1.18
C SER A 155 18.72 -0.09 0.07
N ASN A 156 18.16 1.10 0.32
CA ASN A 156 17.28 1.32 1.47
C ASN A 156 15.90 0.65 1.33
N LEU A 157 15.34 0.60 0.11
CA LEU A 157 14.05 -0.05 -0.13
C LEU A 157 14.19 -1.57 -0.11
N GLU A 158 15.22 -2.10 -0.77
CA GLU A 158 15.55 -3.53 -0.74
C GLU A 158 15.77 -4.01 0.70
N GLY A 159 16.62 -3.31 1.48
CA GLY A 159 16.87 -3.66 2.87
C GLY A 159 15.59 -3.68 3.71
N ALA A 160 14.72 -2.68 3.54
CA ALA A 160 13.44 -2.66 4.24
C ALA A 160 12.54 -3.84 3.88
N LEU A 161 12.51 -4.24 2.60
CA LEU A 161 11.64 -5.33 2.13
C LEU A 161 12.16 -6.71 2.51
N ARG A 162 13.48 -6.93 2.54
CA ARG A 162 14.07 -8.22 2.94
C ARG A 162 13.66 -8.67 4.34
N ASP A 163 13.45 -7.72 5.25
CA ASP A 163 13.00 -8.00 6.62
C ASP A 163 11.48 -8.24 6.73
N ARG A 164 10.73 -8.02 5.65
CA ARG A 164 9.25 -7.96 5.64
C ARG A 164 8.59 -8.91 4.64
N VAL A 165 9.32 -9.32 3.62
CA VAL A 165 8.79 -10.00 2.44
C VAL A 165 9.61 -11.25 2.16
N GLU A 166 8.93 -12.39 2.22
CA GLU A 166 9.51 -13.66 1.79
C GLU A 166 9.76 -13.64 0.27
N PRO A 167 10.91 -14.17 -0.19
CA PRO A 167 11.26 -14.17 -1.60
C PRO A 167 10.25 -14.91 -2.50
N ASN A 168 10.17 -14.49 -3.77
CA ASN A 168 9.34 -15.11 -4.78
C ASN A 168 9.79 -16.56 -5.07
N PRO A 169 8.93 -17.57 -4.83
CA PRO A 169 9.29 -18.98 -5.04
C PRO A 169 9.61 -19.33 -6.51
N LEU A 170 9.15 -18.53 -7.48
CA LEU A 170 9.44 -18.76 -8.90
C LEU A 170 10.92 -18.47 -9.26
N TYR A 171 11.65 -17.75 -8.39
CA TYR A 171 13.03 -17.31 -8.65
C TYR A 171 14.05 -17.80 -7.59
N GLU A 172 13.64 -18.61 -6.59
CA GLU A 172 14.51 -19.10 -5.49
C GLU A 172 15.80 -19.81 -5.95
N ASN A 173 15.80 -20.42 -7.13
CA ASN A 173 16.95 -21.15 -7.68
C ASN A 173 17.80 -20.34 -8.68
N GLY A 174 17.50 -19.06 -8.87
CA GLY A 174 18.18 -18.18 -9.82
C GLY A 174 19.12 -17.17 -9.17
N ASN A 175 20.07 -16.62 -9.95
CA ASN A 175 20.89 -15.47 -9.56
C ASN A 175 20.15 -14.14 -9.83
N GLU A 176 18.88 -14.05 -9.45
CA GLU A 176 18.05 -12.87 -9.73
C GLU A 176 18.27 -11.76 -8.70
N THR A 177 18.18 -10.50 -9.15
CA THR A 177 18.21 -9.33 -8.26
C THR A 177 16.96 -9.29 -7.38
N TYR A 178 17.10 -8.80 -6.15
CA TYR A 178 15.98 -8.89 -5.21
C TYR A 178 14.81 -7.98 -5.63
N LEU A 179 15.09 -6.73 -5.98
CA LEU A 179 14.12 -5.88 -6.66
C LEU A 179 14.22 -6.00 -8.19
N PRO A 180 13.08 -5.99 -8.92
CA PRO A 180 11.72 -6.22 -8.43
C PRO A 180 11.41 -7.70 -8.16
N ARG A 181 12.16 -8.64 -8.75
CA ARG A 181 11.69 -10.02 -9.01
C ARG A 181 11.53 -10.87 -7.76
N MET A 182 12.52 -10.91 -6.87
CA MET A 182 12.43 -11.70 -5.63
C MET A 182 11.46 -11.06 -4.64
N ALA A 183 11.36 -9.74 -4.60
CA ALA A 183 10.40 -9.04 -3.77
C ALA A 183 8.96 -9.20 -4.28
N SER A 184 8.76 -9.50 -5.57
CA SER A 184 7.43 -9.73 -6.11
C SER A 184 6.91 -11.11 -5.70
N SER A 185 6.30 -11.25 -4.53
CA SER A 185 5.73 -12.51 -4.01
C SER A 185 4.35 -12.31 -3.38
N TYR A 186 3.65 -13.40 -3.04
CA TYR A 186 2.43 -13.34 -2.23
C TYR A 186 2.69 -12.67 -0.88
N SER A 187 3.84 -12.93 -0.25
CA SER A 187 4.23 -12.28 1.00
C SER A 187 4.32 -10.75 0.85
N CYS A 188 4.73 -10.25 -0.32
CA CYS A 188 4.71 -8.82 -0.61
C CYS A 188 3.29 -8.25 -0.65
N CYS A 189 2.34 -9.00 -1.22
CA CYS A 189 0.92 -8.64 -1.23
C CYS A 189 0.37 -8.57 0.20
N GLU A 190 0.61 -9.60 1.00
CA GLU A 190 0.18 -9.66 2.40
C GLU A 190 0.72 -8.49 3.23
N TRP A 191 2.03 -8.26 3.16
CA TRP A 191 2.68 -7.16 3.86
C TRP A 191 2.09 -5.80 3.45
N SER A 192 1.84 -5.61 2.16
CA SER A 192 1.30 -4.36 1.62
C SER A 192 -0.12 -4.09 2.10
N MET A 193 -1.00 -5.10 2.05
CA MET A 193 -2.37 -4.97 2.56
C MET A 193 -2.36 -4.72 4.07
N SER A 194 -1.59 -5.50 4.83
CA SER A 194 -1.52 -5.37 6.29
C SER A 194 -0.98 -4.00 6.72
N SER A 195 0.05 -3.49 6.05
CA SER A 195 0.60 -2.16 6.31
C SER A 195 -0.40 -1.04 6.03
N ALA A 196 -1.19 -1.18 4.96
CA ALA A 196 -2.22 -0.23 4.59
C ALA A 196 -3.38 -0.23 5.59
N ILE A 197 -3.86 -1.42 5.99
CA ILE A 197 -4.95 -1.59 6.95
C ILE A 197 -4.55 -1.05 8.31
N ALA A 198 -3.44 -1.53 8.87
CA ALA A 198 -2.98 -1.13 10.21
C ALA A 198 -2.78 0.39 10.32
N PHE A 199 -2.34 1.05 9.24
CA PHE A 199 -2.24 2.50 9.21
C PHE A 199 -3.59 3.20 9.24
N VAL A 200 -4.57 2.72 8.46
CA VAL A 200 -5.92 3.30 8.42
C VAL A 200 -6.63 3.08 9.76
N GLU A 201 -6.52 1.90 10.35
CA GLU A 201 -7.12 1.59 11.66
C GLU A 201 -6.53 2.47 12.77
N GLU A 202 -5.22 2.65 12.81
CA GLU A 202 -4.59 3.54 13.80
C GLU A 202 -5.00 5.00 13.58
N PHE A 203 -5.17 5.43 12.32
CA PHE A 203 -5.72 6.75 12.03
C PHE A 203 -7.16 6.89 12.52
N GLN A 204 -8.03 5.92 12.20
CA GLN A 204 -9.42 5.88 12.66
C GLN A 204 -9.50 5.94 14.18
N ARG A 205 -8.67 5.14 14.87
CA ARG A 205 -8.56 5.12 16.33
C ARG A 205 -8.14 6.48 16.90
N LYS A 206 -7.21 7.19 16.24
CA LYS A 206 -6.79 8.53 16.67
C LYS A 206 -7.92 9.56 16.56
N ILE A 207 -8.77 9.46 15.55
CA ILE A 207 -9.86 10.42 15.28
C ILE A 207 -11.25 9.95 15.75
N ASP A 208 -11.32 8.83 16.49
CA ASP A 208 -12.56 8.18 16.94
C ASP A 208 -13.58 7.92 15.81
N ASP A 209 -13.06 7.53 14.63
CA ASP A 209 -13.87 7.20 13.46
C ASP A 209 -14.23 5.71 13.44
N ASN A 210 -15.47 5.41 13.81
CA ASN A 210 -16.00 4.05 13.90
C ASN A 210 -16.65 3.55 12.59
N ARG A 211 -16.37 4.17 11.45
CA ARG A 211 -16.86 3.68 10.15
C ARG A 211 -16.32 2.27 9.90
N SER A 212 -17.25 1.32 9.76
CA SER A 212 -16.93 -0.03 9.32
C SER A 212 -16.35 0.02 7.92
N LEU A 213 -15.19 -0.60 7.77
CA LEU A 213 -14.61 -0.92 6.48
C LEU A 213 -15.26 -2.23 6.03
N ILE A 214 -16.38 -2.12 5.32
CA ILE A 214 -17.36 -3.20 5.08
C ILE A 214 -16.71 -4.46 4.51
N PHE A 215 -15.67 -4.29 3.70
CA PHE A 215 -14.99 -5.40 3.02
C PHE A 215 -13.69 -5.83 3.68
N LEU A 216 -13.31 -5.19 4.78
CA LEU A 216 -12.09 -5.49 5.50
C LEU A 216 -12.19 -6.82 6.26
N GLU A 217 -13.33 -7.11 6.90
CA GLU A 217 -13.59 -8.45 7.47
C GLU A 217 -13.47 -9.56 6.42
N LYS A 218 -13.87 -9.26 5.17
CA LYS A 218 -13.75 -10.21 4.06
C LYS A 218 -12.31 -10.32 3.57
N ALA A 219 -11.57 -9.23 3.55
CA ALA A 219 -10.13 -9.21 3.27
C ALA A 219 -9.35 -10.04 4.31
N GLU A 220 -9.63 -9.83 5.60
CA GLU A 220 -9.04 -10.56 6.72
C GLU A 220 -9.32 -12.06 6.67
N SER A 221 -10.50 -12.47 6.18
CA SER A 221 -10.84 -13.89 6.03
C SER A 221 -9.97 -14.61 4.99
N ILE A 222 -9.30 -13.86 4.11
CA ILE A 222 -8.47 -14.37 3.01
C ILE A 222 -6.98 -14.33 3.37
N LEU A 223 -6.58 -13.54 4.39
CA LEU A 223 -5.22 -13.53 4.93
C LEU A 223 -4.97 -14.78 5.80
N PRO A 224 -3.79 -15.43 5.71
CA PRO A 224 -3.43 -16.55 6.58
C PRO A 224 -3.46 -16.17 8.06
N ASP A 225 -3.69 -17.15 8.94
CA ASP A 225 -3.97 -16.91 10.38
C ASP A 225 -2.90 -16.07 11.11
N ASP A 226 -1.63 -16.18 10.69
CA ASP A 226 -0.52 -15.44 11.29
C ASP A 226 -0.42 -13.98 10.79
N SER A 227 -1.14 -13.63 9.72
CA SER A 227 -1.31 -12.27 9.19
C SER A 227 -2.72 -11.71 9.41
N LYS A 228 -3.59 -12.45 10.11
CA LYS A 228 -4.88 -11.93 10.57
C LYS A 228 -4.65 -10.86 11.62
N ILE A 229 -5.16 -9.68 11.32
CA ILE A 229 -5.10 -8.49 12.16
C ILE A 229 -5.93 -8.79 13.42
N ARG A 230 -5.31 -8.70 14.59
CA ARG A 230 -5.96 -8.82 15.91
C ARG A 230 -5.74 -7.55 16.70
#